data_AF-A0A5C8J9K9-F1
#
_entry.id   AF-A0A5C8J9K9-F1
#
_cell.length_a   1.000
_cell.length_b   1.000
_cell.length_c   1.000
_cell.angle_alpha   90.00
_cell.angle_beta   90.00
_cell.angle_gamma   90.00
#
_symmetry.space_group_name_H-M   'P 1'
#
loop_
_entity.id
_entity.type
_entity.pdbx_description
1 polymer ?
#
loop_
_entity_poly.entity_id
_entity_poly.type
_entity_poly.pdbx_seq_one_letter_code
_entity_poly.pdbx_strand_id
1 'polypeptide(L)'
;MTEPRGATSSAAPAGTAVATPSPLRLPGMDAGTKTVLKAGPRKGSMVVGDIPPGKDELWVLFNCRGQGKVEIVLEPGITMPFTCLDDVVSPIMNRLDLGERRTLTVRIQATDAVEWALRITR
;
A
#
# COMPACT_ATOMS: atom_id res chain seq x y z
N MET A 1 20.50 -1.37 69.05
CA MET A 1 20.64 -0.13 68.28
C MET A 1 20.94 -0.53 66.84
N THR A 2 20.22 0.10 65.91
CA THR A 2 19.81 -0.43 64.60
C THR A 2 20.73 0.08 63.49
N GLU A 3 21.21 -0.81 62.61
CA GLU A 3 21.86 -0.45 61.34
C GLU A 3 20.82 -0.06 60.26
N PRO A 4 21.05 0.98 59.44
CA PRO A 4 20.22 1.24 58.27
C PRO A 4 20.84 0.60 57.01
N ARG A 5 20.12 -0.36 56.41
CA ARG A 5 20.38 -0.83 55.05
C ARG A 5 19.72 0.14 54.05
N GLY A 6 20.54 0.98 53.43
CA GLY A 6 20.13 1.77 52.26
C GLY A 6 19.89 0.85 51.05
N ALA A 7 18.65 0.79 50.59
CA ALA A 7 18.28 0.13 49.34
C ALA A 7 18.23 1.19 48.22
N THR A 8 19.26 1.22 47.38
CA THR A 8 19.25 2.03 46.15
C THR A 8 18.33 1.36 45.14
N SER A 9 17.16 1.96 44.88
CA SER A 9 16.27 1.57 43.79
C SER A 9 16.90 1.96 42.45
N SER A 10 17.33 0.97 41.68
CA SER A 10 17.77 1.13 40.29
C SER A 10 16.54 1.02 39.39
N ALA A 11 15.97 2.16 38.99
CA ALA A 11 14.89 2.20 38.00
C ALA A 11 15.46 1.88 36.61
N ALA A 12 14.91 0.85 35.97
CA ALA A 12 15.22 0.51 34.58
C ALA A 12 14.66 1.59 33.62
N PRO A 13 15.33 1.89 32.49
CA PRO A 13 14.77 2.80 31.50
C PRO A 13 13.52 2.17 30.88
N ALA A 14 12.43 2.94 30.90
CA ALA A 14 11.21 2.62 30.17
C ALA A 14 11.54 2.53 28.67
N GLY A 15 11.59 1.31 28.16
CA GLY A 15 11.68 1.06 26.72
C GLY A 15 10.51 1.74 26.03
N THR A 16 10.79 2.77 25.24
CA THR A 16 9.82 3.39 24.36
C THR A 16 9.33 2.31 23.41
N ALA A 17 8.12 1.81 23.64
CA ALA A 17 7.48 0.88 22.72
C ALA A 17 7.33 1.60 21.38
N VAL A 18 8.15 1.23 20.41
CA VAL A 18 8.00 1.70 19.02
C VAL A 18 6.65 1.18 18.55
N ALA A 19 5.69 2.07 18.35
CA ALA A 19 4.40 1.72 17.83
C ALA A 19 4.59 1.03 16.48
N THR A 20 4.26 -0.26 16.39
CA THR A 20 4.31 -0.98 15.11
C THR A 20 3.34 -0.29 14.16
N PRO A 21 3.80 0.22 13.01
CA PRO A 21 2.94 0.96 12.11
C PRO A 21 1.86 0.01 11.55
N SER A 22 0.62 0.49 11.47
CA SER A 22 -0.54 -0.31 11.03
C SER A 22 -0.24 -1.02 9.70
N PRO A 23 -0.62 -2.31 9.52
CA PRO A 23 -0.34 -3.01 8.28
C PRO A 23 -1.01 -2.33 7.09
N LEU A 24 -0.32 -2.24 5.96
CA LEU A 24 -0.84 -1.66 4.72
C LEU A 24 -1.89 -2.60 4.09
N ARG A 25 -3.11 -2.58 4.62
CA ARG A 25 -4.21 -3.44 4.19
C ARG A 25 -5.13 -2.69 3.23
N LEU A 26 -5.52 -3.34 2.15
CA LEU A 26 -6.57 -2.87 1.27
C LEU A 26 -7.94 -3.19 1.87
N PRO A 27 -8.95 -2.32 1.69
CA PRO A 27 -10.31 -2.54 2.20
C PRO A 27 -10.93 -3.82 1.62
N GLY A 28 -12.04 -4.31 2.20
CA GLY A 28 -12.87 -5.35 1.56
C GLY A 28 -13.45 -4.87 0.21
N MET A 29 -14.01 -5.78 -0.58
CA MET A 29 -14.83 -5.43 -1.74
C MET A 29 -16.30 -5.77 -1.46
N ASP A 30 -17.21 -5.06 -2.12
CA ASP A 30 -18.61 -5.45 -2.17
C ASP A 30 -18.80 -6.79 -2.89
N ALA A 31 -19.86 -7.51 -2.49
CA ALA A 31 -20.27 -8.74 -3.16
C ALA A 31 -20.60 -8.46 -4.64
N GLY A 32 -20.01 -9.24 -5.55
CA GLY A 32 -20.26 -9.13 -6.99
C GLY A 32 -19.06 -8.66 -7.83
N THR A 33 -17.95 -8.29 -7.19
CA THR A 33 -16.72 -7.89 -7.91
C THR A 33 -15.68 -9.01 -7.93
N LYS A 34 -15.00 -9.17 -9.06
CA LYS A 34 -13.93 -10.15 -9.27
C LYS A 34 -12.57 -9.47 -9.19
N THR A 35 -11.71 -9.95 -8.30
CA THR A 35 -10.29 -9.54 -8.30
C THR A 35 -9.60 -10.12 -9.54
N VAL A 36 -9.03 -9.24 -10.36
CA VAL A 36 -8.25 -9.60 -11.55
C VAL A 36 -6.74 -9.47 -11.31
N LEU A 37 -6.33 -8.62 -10.37
CA LEU A 37 -4.94 -8.47 -9.97
C LEU A 37 -4.85 -8.08 -8.50
N LYS A 38 -3.86 -8.61 -7.78
CA LYS A 38 -3.56 -8.21 -6.40
C LYS A 38 -2.06 -8.33 -6.14
N ALA A 39 -1.48 -7.31 -5.54
CA ALA A 39 -0.09 -7.31 -5.12
C ALA A 39 0.13 -6.43 -3.88
N GLY A 40 1.27 -6.61 -3.24
CA GLY A 40 1.61 -5.89 -2.01
C GLY A 40 1.17 -6.60 -0.71
N PRO A 41 1.68 -6.14 0.45
CA PRO A 41 2.59 -4.99 0.60
C PRO A 41 3.98 -5.24 -0.02
N ARG A 42 4.52 -4.23 -0.71
CA ARG A 42 5.85 -4.21 -1.38
C ARG A 42 6.44 -2.81 -1.30
N LYS A 43 7.76 -2.66 -1.49
CA LYS A 43 8.45 -1.37 -1.58
C LYS A 43 9.05 -1.15 -2.97
N GLY A 44 9.20 0.12 -3.35
CA GLY A 44 9.84 0.50 -4.62
C GLY A 44 9.05 0.09 -5.86
N SER A 45 9.71 0.10 -7.01
CA SER A 45 9.09 -0.17 -8.31
C SER A 45 8.94 -1.67 -8.59
N MET A 46 7.86 -2.07 -9.29
CA MET A 46 7.60 -3.47 -9.64
C MET A 46 6.69 -3.58 -10.87
N VAL A 47 6.96 -4.55 -11.75
CA VAL A 47 5.95 -5.04 -12.70
C VAL A 47 5.06 -6.03 -11.96
N VAL A 48 3.77 -5.72 -11.87
CA VAL A 48 2.82 -6.48 -11.06
C VAL A 48 2.28 -7.68 -11.83
N GLY A 49 1.97 -7.49 -13.11
CA GLY A 49 1.45 -8.54 -13.98
C GLY A 49 0.43 -7.99 -14.98
N ASP A 50 -0.17 -8.92 -15.73
CA ASP A 50 -1.09 -8.59 -16.81
C ASP A 50 -2.56 -8.75 -16.39
N ILE A 51 -3.40 -7.85 -16.89
CA ILE A 51 -4.85 -7.92 -16.81
C ILE A 51 -5.36 -8.30 -18.20
N PRO A 52 -6.04 -9.46 -18.35
CA PRO A 52 -6.57 -9.87 -19.65
C PRO A 52 -7.68 -8.92 -20.12
N PRO A 53 -7.91 -8.82 -21.44
CA PRO A 53 -8.97 -7.96 -22.00
C PRO A 53 -10.33 -8.32 -21.39
N GLY A 54 -11.15 -7.31 -21.12
CA GLY A 54 -12.51 -7.45 -20.58
C GLY A 54 -13.43 -6.40 -21.18
N LYS A 55 -14.75 -6.55 -20.98
CA LYS A 55 -15.74 -5.58 -21.45
C LYS A 55 -15.96 -4.42 -20.46
N ASP A 56 -15.24 -4.46 -19.35
CA ASP A 56 -15.69 -3.87 -18.09
C ASP A 56 -14.75 -2.78 -17.58
N GLU A 57 -15.34 -1.91 -16.78
CA GLU A 57 -14.70 -0.92 -15.93
C GLU A 57 -13.71 -1.60 -14.96
N LEU A 58 -12.55 -0.98 -14.74
CA LEU A 58 -11.61 -1.40 -13.71
C LEU A 58 -11.75 -0.52 -12.48
N TRP A 59 -11.79 -1.16 -11.32
CA TRP A 59 -11.62 -0.49 -10.04
C TRP A 59 -10.22 -0.74 -9.52
N VAL A 60 -9.44 0.33 -9.42
CA VAL A 60 -8.08 0.33 -8.89
C VAL A 60 -8.13 0.77 -7.44
N LEU A 61 -7.86 -0.15 -6.53
CA LEU A 61 -7.68 0.13 -5.11
C LEU A 61 -6.20 0.08 -4.79
N PHE A 62 -5.71 1.19 -4.26
CA PHE A 62 -4.29 1.36 -3.99
C PHE A 62 -4.10 2.04 -2.66
N ASN A 63 -3.24 1.46 -1.83
CA ASN A 63 -2.80 2.08 -0.59
C ASN A 63 -1.30 2.27 -0.69
N CYS A 64 -0.82 3.41 -0.22
CA CYS A 64 0.61 3.61 -0.01
C CYS A 64 0.91 4.35 1.28
N ARG A 65 2.16 4.22 1.71
CA ARG A 65 2.78 4.89 2.85
C ARG A 65 4.26 5.14 2.55
N GLY A 66 4.80 6.19 3.14
CA GLY A 66 6.20 6.58 3.01
C GLY A 66 6.30 7.78 2.09
N GLN A 67 7.10 8.77 2.47
CA GLN A 67 7.25 10.00 1.73
C GLN A 67 7.82 9.73 0.33
N GLY A 68 7.03 10.03 -0.69
CA GLY A 68 7.47 9.85 -2.08
C GLY A 68 6.34 9.94 -3.09
N LYS A 69 6.73 9.83 -4.35
CA LYS A 69 5.79 9.72 -5.48
C LYS A 69 5.65 8.26 -5.88
N VAL A 70 4.45 7.89 -6.28
CA VAL A 70 4.17 6.60 -6.91
C VAL A 70 3.28 6.80 -8.12
N GLU A 71 3.56 6.07 -9.18
CA GLU A 71 2.77 6.06 -10.39
C GLU A 71 2.29 4.63 -10.65
N ILE A 72 1.00 4.47 -10.86
CA ILE A 72 0.42 3.23 -11.36
C ILE A 72 0.31 3.38 -12.88
N VAL A 73 1.09 2.59 -13.60
CA VAL A 73 1.13 2.56 -15.06
C VAL A 73 0.39 1.32 -15.54
N LEU A 74 -0.65 1.50 -16.36
CA LEU A 74 -1.33 0.42 -17.07
C LEU A 74 -1.00 0.60 -18.55
N GLU A 75 -0.08 -0.22 -19.04
CA GLU A 75 0.37 -0.19 -20.42
C GLU A 75 -0.58 -0.99 -21.32
N PRO A 76 -0.95 -0.49 -22.51
CA PRO A 76 -0.63 0.85 -23.01
C PRO A 76 -1.64 1.92 -22.53
N GLY A 77 -1.12 3.07 -22.09
CA GLY A 77 -1.80 4.36 -22.21
C GLY A 77 -2.40 5.00 -20.94
N ILE A 78 -2.42 4.34 -19.78
CA ILE A 78 -2.94 4.97 -18.55
C ILE A 78 -1.81 5.09 -17.53
N THR A 79 -1.63 6.30 -17.00
CA THR A 79 -0.70 6.57 -15.89
C THR A 79 -1.45 7.37 -14.83
N MET A 80 -1.43 6.89 -13.59
CA MET A 80 -2.07 7.55 -12.45
C MET A 80 -1.01 7.91 -11.42
N PRO A 81 -0.68 9.21 -11.27
CA PRO A 81 0.28 9.67 -10.28
C PRO A 81 -0.37 9.87 -8.91
N PHE A 82 0.36 9.51 -7.86
CA PHE A 82 -0.03 9.71 -6.47
C PHE A 82 1.15 10.18 -5.62
N THR A 83 0.84 10.89 -4.54
CA THR A 83 1.80 11.28 -3.51
C THR A 83 1.50 10.51 -2.25
N CYS A 84 2.50 9.81 -1.72
CA CYS A 84 2.42 9.07 -0.48
C CYS A 84 3.02 9.90 0.65
N LEU A 85 2.40 9.82 1.83
CA LEU A 85 2.83 10.54 3.02
C LEU A 85 3.41 9.55 4.04
N ASP A 86 4.31 10.05 4.90
CA ASP A 86 4.83 9.26 6.01
C ASP A 86 3.74 8.96 7.02
N ASP A 87 3.79 7.73 7.57
CA ASP A 87 2.93 7.20 8.63
C ASP A 87 1.41 7.27 8.41
N VAL A 88 0.98 7.76 7.24
CA VAL A 88 -0.43 7.82 6.82
C VAL A 88 -0.60 6.84 5.67
N VAL A 89 -1.55 5.91 5.84
CA VAL A 89 -2.03 5.10 4.73
C VAL A 89 -2.96 5.97 3.90
N SER A 90 -2.60 6.23 2.65
CA SER A 90 -3.44 6.97 1.71
C SER A 90 -4.25 5.99 0.86
N PRO A 91 -5.55 5.75 1.17
CA PRO A 91 -6.39 4.92 0.35
C PRO A 91 -6.83 5.67 -0.90
N ILE A 92 -6.64 5.04 -2.04
CA ILE A 92 -7.00 5.55 -3.36
C ILE A 92 -7.90 4.52 -4.02
N MET A 93 -9.04 4.99 -4.54
CA MET A 93 -9.97 4.18 -5.30
C MET A 93 -10.31 4.92 -6.59
N ASN A 94 -9.78 4.42 -7.71
CA ASN A 94 -10.00 4.99 -9.02
C ASN A 94 -10.78 4.05 -9.91
N ARG A 95 -11.76 4.61 -10.60
CA ARG A 95 -12.60 3.94 -11.58
C ARG A 95 -12.07 4.26 -12.98
N LEU A 96 -11.79 3.24 -13.77
CA LEU A 96 -11.25 3.38 -15.12
C LEU A 96 -12.17 2.73 -16.14
N ASP A 97 -12.61 3.52 -17.12
CA ASP A 97 -13.21 2.99 -18.33
C ASP A 97 -12.10 2.75 -19.37
N LEU A 98 -11.93 1.49 -19.76
CA LEU A 98 -10.85 1.10 -20.66
C LEU A 98 -11.20 1.29 -22.14
N GLY A 99 -12.48 1.49 -22.47
CA GLY A 99 -12.99 1.58 -23.84
C GLY A 99 -12.68 0.33 -24.67
N GLU A 100 -11.48 0.27 -25.25
CA GLU A 100 -11.02 -0.81 -26.12
C GLU A 100 -10.61 -2.07 -25.34
N ARG A 101 -10.91 -3.24 -25.91
CA ARG A 101 -10.49 -4.52 -25.34
C ARG A 101 -9.03 -4.80 -25.65
N ARG A 102 -8.18 -4.57 -24.65
CA ARG A 102 -6.76 -4.91 -24.71
C ARG A 102 -6.27 -5.53 -23.41
N THR A 103 -5.21 -6.33 -23.51
CA THR A 103 -4.44 -6.73 -22.34
C THR A 103 -3.74 -5.49 -21.79
N LEU A 104 -3.74 -5.33 -20.47
CA LEU A 104 -3.00 -4.26 -19.80
C LEU A 104 -1.91 -4.84 -18.93
N THR A 105 -0.67 -4.35 -19.08
CA THR A 105 0.41 -4.67 -18.15
C THR A 105 0.43 -3.62 -17.04
N VAL A 106 0.35 -4.06 -15.79
CA VAL A 106 0.36 -3.19 -14.63
C VAL A 106 1.76 -3.10 -14.05
N ARG A 107 2.25 -1.86 -13.92
CA ARG A 107 3.53 -1.53 -13.33
C ARG A 107 3.35 -0.44 -12.27
N ILE A 108 4.04 -0.61 -11.16
CA ILE A 108 4.19 0.42 -10.14
C ILE A 108 5.58 1.04 -10.30
N GLN A 109 5.63 2.36 -10.42
CA GLN A 109 6.86 3.13 -10.32
C GLN A 109 6.83 3.93 -9.02
N ALA A 110 7.66 3.55 -8.05
CA ALA A 110 7.71 4.20 -6.74
C ALA A 110 9.16 4.36 -6.29
N THR A 111 9.40 5.34 -5.43
CA THR A 111 10.68 5.46 -4.71
C THR A 111 10.83 4.29 -3.73
N ASP A 112 12.07 3.92 -3.41
CA ASP A 112 12.36 2.76 -2.54
C ASP A 112 11.84 2.92 -1.09
N ALA A 113 11.57 4.16 -0.67
CA ALA A 113 10.98 4.49 0.61
C ALA A 113 9.46 4.21 0.67
N VAL A 114 8.78 4.19 -0.48
CA VAL A 114 7.32 4.01 -0.56
C VAL A 114 6.97 2.53 -0.47
N GLU A 115 6.15 2.19 0.51
CA GLU A 115 5.47 0.90 0.62
C GLU A 115 4.06 1.01 0.02
N TRP A 116 3.65 0.03 -0.76
CA TRP A 116 2.37 0.04 -1.46
C TRP A 116 1.68 -1.33 -1.49
N ALA A 117 0.36 -1.29 -1.63
CA ALA A 117 -0.50 -2.43 -1.90
C ALA A 117 -1.51 -2.07 -2.98
N LEU A 118 -1.76 -2.99 -3.91
CA LEU A 118 -2.63 -2.82 -5.06
C LEU A 118 -3.64 -3.97 -5.14
N ARG A 119 -4.89 -3.64 -5.44
CA ARG A 119 -5.90 -4.59 -5.92
C ARG A 119 -6.64 -3.94 -7.09
N ILE A 120 -6.83 -4.72 -8.15
CA ILE A 120 -7.63 -4.32 -9.29
C ILE A 120 -8.75 -5.33 -9.45
N THR A 121 -9.97 -4.81 -9.60
CA THR A 121 -11.18 -5.62 -9.75
C THR A 121 -12.00 -5.19 -10.96
N ARG A 122 -12.93 -6.06 -11.34
CA ARG A 122 -14.02 -5.84 -12.30
C ARG A 122 -15.34 -6.17 -11.64
#